data_AF-A0A180FIP7-F1
#
_entry.id   AF-A0A180FIP7-F1
#
_cell.length_a   1.000
_cell.length_b   1.000
_cell.length_c   1.000
_cell.angle_alpha   90.00
_cell.angle_beta   90.00
_cell.angle_gamma   90.00
#
_symmetry.space_group_name_H-M   'P 1'
#
loop_
_entity.id
_entity.type
_entity.pdbx_description
1 polymer ?
#
loop_
_entity_poly.entity_id
_entity_poly.type
_entity_poly.pdbx_seq_one_letter_code
_entity_poly.pdbx_strand_id
1 'polypeptide(L)' 'MNVIATDYWKSYDHFIPEEKHAGTKAETFTVEGCSSLFRHFLARMRRKSKCYSKNKEMLELSFLLLMKYRNKELSIFP' A
#
# COMPACT_ATOMS: atom_id res chain seq x y z
N MET A 1 21.81 -11.45 2.15
CA MET A 1 21.01 -12.13 1.11
C MET A 1 19.68 -11.39 1.00
N ASN A 2 19.34 -10.86 -0.18
CA ASN A 2 18.04 -10.23 -0.43
C ASN A 2 17.01 -11.34 -0.62
N VAL A 3 16.30 -11.66 0.45
CA VAL A 3 15.14 -12.57 0.42
C VAL A 3 13.95 -11.80 -0.14
N ILE A 4 13.24 -12.40 -1.09
CA ILE A 4 12.01 -11.84 -1.69
C ILE A 4 10.84 -12.60 -1.07
N ALA A 5 10.11 -11.89 -0.21
CA ALA A 5 8.89 -12.38 0.40
C ALA A 5 7.72 -12.21 -0.57
N THR A 6 7.01 -13.28 -0.91
CA THR A 6 5.78 -13.20 -1.71
C THR A 6 4.64 -13.94 -1.04
N ASP A 7 3.42 -13.67 -1.53
CA ASP A 7 2.31 -14.56 -1.23
C ASP A 7 2.55 -15.93 -1.89
N TYR A 8 1.83 -16.96 -1.42
CA TYR A 8 1.97 -18.35 -1.90
C TYR A 8 1.36 -18.57 -3.29
N TRP A 9 1.36 -17.54 -4.15
CA TRP A 9 0.83 -17.66 -5.49
C TRP A 9 1.81 -18.42 -6.40
N LYS A 10 1.36 -19.57 -6.92
CA LYS A 10 2.18 -20.52 -7.69
C LYS A 10 2.94 -19.93 -8.88
N SER A 11 2.49 -18.81 -9.44
CA SER A 11 3.23 -18.17 -10.53
C SER A 11 4.59 -17.67 -10.08
N TYR A 12 4.77 -17.26 -8.82
CA TYR A 12 6.05 -16.74 -8.33
C TYR A 12 7.15 -17.80 -8.29
N ASP A 13 6.80 -19.07 -8.06
CA ASP A 13 7.71 -20.21 -8.08
C ASP A 13 8.41 -20.37 -9.45
N HIS A 14 7.80 -19.88 -10.53
CA HIS A 14 8.37 -19.91 -11.87
C HIS A 14 9.26 -18.70 -12.21
N PHE A 15 9.11 -17.60 -11.49
CA PHE A 15 9.82 -16.33 -11.77
C PHE A 15 10.94 -16.03 -10.78
N ILE A 16 10.84 -16.53 -9.55
CA ILE A 16 11.77 -16.22 -8.47
C ILE A 16 12.63 -17.47 -8.20
N PRO A 17 13.97 -17.35 -8.23
CA PRO A 17 14.84 -18.47 -7.84
C PRO A 17 14.52 -18.93 -6.42
N GLU A 18 14.39 -20.24 -6.22
CA GLU A 18 14.01 -20.88 -4.94
C GLU A 18 14.93 -20.43 -3.79
N GLU A 19 16.23 -20.24 -4.07
CA GLU A 19 17.23 -19.74 -3.11
C GLU A 19 16.94 -18.33 -2.55
N LYS A 20 16.09 -17.55 -3.24
CA LYS A 20 15.73 -16.18 -2.88
C LYS A 20 14.26 -16.04 -2.51
N HIS A 21 13.47 -17.10 -2.66
CA HIS A 21 12.03 -17.05 -2.49
C HIS A 21 11.63 -17.49 -1.08
N ALA A 22 11.01 -16.59 -0.33
CA ALA A 22 10.37 -16.92 0.93
C ALA A 22 8.87 -16.72 0.79
N GLY A 23 8.13 -17.83 0.68
CA GLY A 23 6.68 -17.79 0.83
C GLY A 23 6.35 -17.60 2.31
N THR A 24 6.11 -16.37 2.75
CA THR A 24 5.64 -16.13 4.13
C THR A 24 4.48 -15.14 4.16
N LYS A 25 3.45 -15.49 4.93
CA LYS A 25 2.31 -14.60 5.17
C LYS A 25 2.60 -13.52 6.21
N ALA A 26 3.60 -13.75 7.06
CA ALA A 26 4.02 -12.79 8.08
C ALA A 26 4.60 -11.53 7.46
N GLU A 27 5.33 -11.67 6.35
CA GLU A 27 5.95 -10.55 5.63
C GLU A 27 4.95 -9.84 4.69
N THR A 28 3.92 -10.54 4.17
CA THR A 28 2.89 -9.92 3.31
C THR A 28 1.78 -9.22 4.09
N PHE A 29 1.57 -9.56 5.37
CA PHE A 29 0.49 -9.00 6.19
C PHE A 29 0.48 -7.46 6.22
N THR A 30 1.66 -6.83 6.32
CA THR A 30 1.78 -5.36 6.32
C THR A 30 1.32 -4.75 5.00
N VAL A 31 1.68 -5.36 3.86
CA VAL A 31 1.31 -4.89 2.52
C VAL A 31 -0.18 -5.07 2.27
N GLU A 32 -0.75 -6.21 2.68
CA GLU A 32 -2.18 -6.48 2.62
C GLU A 32 -2.97 -5.49 3.47
N GLY A 33 -2.51 -5.23 4.70
CA GLY A 33 -3.11 -4.25 5.61
C GLY A 33 -3.08 -2.83 5.03
N CYS A 34 -1.96 -2.42 4.43
CA CYS A 34 -1.86 -1.12 3.75
C CYS A 34 -2.82 -1.02 2.55
N SER A 35 -2.91 -2.08 1.75
CA SER A 35 -3.83 -2.14 0.60
C SER A 35 -5.29 -2.08 1.03
N SER A 36 -5.66 -2.75 2.12
CA SER A 36 -7.00 -2.71 2.71
C SER A 36 -7.36 -1.30 3.19
N LEU A 37 -6.46 -0.65 3.93
CA LEU A 37 -6.62 0.74 4.36
C LEU A 37 -6.81 1.69 3.17
N PHE A 38 -6.03 1.51 2.11
CA PHE A 38 -6.13 2.34 0.91
C PHE A 38 -7.50 2.23 0.25
N ARG A 39 -8.02 1.01 0.06
CA ARG A 39 -9.38 0.79 -0.47
C ARG A 39 -10.45 1.39 0.43
N HIS A 40 -10.26 1.31 1.75
CA HIS A 40 -11.19 1.91 2.71
C HIS A 40 -11.29 3.44 2.54
N PHE A 41 -10.14 4.13 2.41
CA PHE A 41 -10.13 5.58 2.16
C PHE A 41 -10.76 5.93 0.81
N LEU A 42 -10.40 5.23 -0.26
CA LEU A 42 -11.00 5.45 -1.59
C LEU A 42 -12.51 5.25 -1.60
N ALA A 43 -13.02 4.22 -0.93
CA ALA A 43 -14.46 3.99 -0.80
C ALA A 43 -15.16 5.16 -0.09
N ARG A 44 -14.52 5.76 0.92
CA ARG A 44 -15.05 6.93 1.63
C ARG A 44 -15.19 8.15 0.71
N MET A 45 -14.30 8.33 -0.26
CA MET A 45 -14.34 9.44 -1.25
C MET A 45 -15.59 9.43 -2.13
N ARG A 46 -16.36 8.33 -2.16
CA ARG A 46 -17.64 8.25 -2.90
C ARG A 46 -18.82 8.85 -2.12
N ARG A 47 -18.65 9.14 -0.83
CA ARG A 47 -19.76 9.61 0.02
C ARG A 47 -20.06 11.09 -0.26
N LYS A 48 -21.34 11.40 -0.53
CA LYS A 48 -21.82 12.75 -0.83
C LYS A 48 -21.74 13.74 0.34
N SER A 49 -21.57 13.25 1.57
CA SER A 49 -21.60 14.05 2.80
C SER A 49 -20.28 14.74 3.16
N LYS A 50 -19.24 14.60 2.34
CA LYS A 50 -17.97 15.31 2.53
C LYS A 50 -17.55 15.91 1.20
N CYS A 51 -16.98 17.10 1.28
CA CYS A 51 -16.45 17.79 0.12
C CYS A 51 -15.02 17.31 -0.09
N TYR A 52 -14.76 16.69 -1.24
CA TYR A 52 -13.41 16.35 -1.68
C TYR A 52 -13.19 16.92 -3.07
N SER A 53 -11.94 17.22 -3.39
CA SER A 53 -11.57 17.57 -4.77
C SER A 53 -11.85 16.40 -5.71
N LYS A 54 -12.49 16.69 -6.85
CA LYS A 54 -12.66 15.73 -7.95
C LYS A 54 -11.48 15.73 -8.91
N ASN A 55 -10.50 16.61 -8.71
CA ASN A 55 -9.29 16.62 -9.50
C ASN A 55 -8.43 15.40 -9.13
N LYS A 56 -8.11 14.58 -10.14
CA LYS A 56 -7.30 13.37 -10.01
C LYS A 56 -5.91 13.65 -9.43
N GLU A 57 -5.26 14.71 -9.91
CA GLU A 57 -3.93 15.13 -9.45
C GLU A 57 -3.95 15.50 -7.97
N MET A 58 -4.95 16.28 -7.54
CA MET A 58 -5.10 16.64 -6.12
C MET A 58 -5.35 15.42 -5.24
N LEU A 59 -6.09 14.44 -5.76
CA LEU A 59 -6.31 13.18 -5.05
C LEU A 59 -5.01 12.38 -4.91
N GLU A 60 -4.24 12.26 -5.99
CA GLU A 60 -2.92 11.60 -5.99
C GLU A 60 -1.95 12.28 -5.01
N LEU A 61 -1.82 13.61 -5.06
CA LEU A 61 -0.99 14.39 -4.14
C LEU A 61 -1.42 14.23 -2.68
N SER A 62 -2.73 14.21 -2.40
CA SER A 62 -3.25 14.00 -1.04
C SER A 62 -2.88 12.63 -0.48
N PHE A 63 -2.96 11.58 -1.31
CA PHE A 63 -2.52 10.25 -0.91
C PHE A 63 -1.01 10.15 -0.74
N LEU A 64 -0.24 10.76 -1.65
CA LEU A 64 1.22 10.79 -1.54
C LEU A 64 1.63 11.45 -0.21
N LEU A 65 1.02 12.58 0.12
CA LEU A 65 1.25 13.30 1.38
C LEU A 65 0.93 12.42 2.60
N LEU A 66 -0.21 11.72 2.60
CA LEU A 66 -0.58 10.77 3.65
C LEU A 66 0.45 9.65 3.81
N MET A 67 0.91 9.06 2.70
CA MET A 67 1.91 7.99 2.74
C MET A 67 3.26 8.48 3.26
N LYS A 68 3.73 9.63 2.77
CA LYS A 68 4.97 10.27 3.24
C LYS A 68 4.93 10.59 4.73
N TYR A 69 3.79 11.09 5.23
CA TYR A 69 3.59 11.30 6.66
C TYR A 69 3.63 9.99 7.46
N ARG A 70 2.94 8.94 7.01
CA ARG A 70 2.94 7.62 7.69
C ARG A 70 4.31 6.96 7.70
N ASN A 71 5.10 7.18 6.64
CA ASN A 71 6.49 6.72 6.55
C ASN A 71 7.46 7.58 7.38
N LYS A 72 6.98 8.62 8.06
CA LYS A 72 7.79 9.60 8.80
C LYS A 72 8.80 10.35 7.93
N GLU A 73 8.57 10.39 6.62
CA GLU A 73 9.37 11.16 5.66
C GLU A 73 8.99 12.64 5.67
N LEU A 74 7.79 12.96 6.17
CA LEU A 74 7.32 14.32 6.38
C LEU A 74 6.83 14.48 7.81
N SER A 75 7.33 15.49 8.51
CA SER A 75 6.74 15.96 9.77
C SER A 75 5.61 16.94 9.43
N ILE A 76 4.37 16.52 9.63
CA ILE A 76 3.26 17.45 9.67
C ILE A 76 3.20 17.94 11.12
N PHE A 77 3.89 19.05 11.40
CA PHE A 77 3.70 19.73 12.67
C PHE A 77 2.30 20.37 12.68
N PRO A 78 1.57 20.35 13.80
CA PRO A 78 0.43 21.24 14.00
C PRO A 78 0.87 22.71 14.04
#